data_AF-A0A2R7NT56-F1
#
_entry.id   AF-A0A2R7NT56-F1
#
_cell.length_a   1.000
_cell.length_b   1.000
_cell.length_c   1.000
_cell.angle_alpha   90.00
_cell.angle_beta   90.00
_cell.angle_gamma   90.00
#
_symmetry.space_group_name_H-M   'P 1'
#
loop_
_entity.id
_entity.type
_entity.pdbx_description
1 polymer ?
#
loop_
_entity_poly.entity_id
_entity_poly.type
_entity_poly.pdbx_seq_one_letter_code
_entity_poly.pdbx_strand_id
1 'polypeptide(L)'
;MLIKRREFLKISSLATASMLMPNFLKAMTMDEALNPNQNILVVLQFTGGNDGLNTIIPAKNDIYFRERKTLAIEDSMSLTDEAGINPSLSYFKELFDNGELSVMNNVGYPNPDKSHFRSMDIWQSASRSDQFLETGWLGRFLDEECYRCDHPTQALEVDDMLSLALKGENNKAFAFKDPKRLYQTSQEKYFKSLYDHHHDDETVSYLYQTLGSTINNADYI
;
A
#
# COMPACT_ATOMS: atom_id res chain seq x y z
N MET A 1 48.73 -11.74 24.09
CA MET A 1 48.11 -10.43 23.79
C MET A 1 47.49 -9.90 25.08
N LEU A 2 48.07 -8.86 25.68
CA LEU A 2 47.58 -8.27 26.94
C LEU A 2 46.65 -7.10 26.60
N ILE A 3 45.33 -7.31 26.67
CA ILE A 3 44.34 -6.23 26.52
C ILE A 3 44.50 -5.28 27.71
N LYS A 4 44.64 -3.98 27.45
CA LYS A 4 44.77 -2.98 28.52
C LYS A 4 43.43 -2.83 29.23
N ARG A 5 43.42 -2.77 30.57
CA ARG A 5 42.19 -2.60 31.39
C ARG A 5 41.26 -1.49 30.89
N ARG A 6 41.81 -0.35 30.46
CA ARG A 6 41.05 0.79 29.94
C ARG A 6 40.32 0.46 28.62
N GLU A 7 40.93 -0.39 27.81
CA GLU A 7 40.40 -0.84 26.53
C GLU A 7 39.31 -1.89 26.75
N PHE A 8 39.55 -2.83 27.67
CA PHE A 8 38.55 -3.81 28.11
C PHE A 8 37.29 -3.12 28.64
N LEU A 9 37.43 -2.11 29.51
CA LEU A 9 36.27 -1.38 30.07
C LEU A 9 35.49 -0.60 29.01
N LYS A 10 36.17 0.02 28.05
CA LYS A 10 35.49 0.73 26.94
C LYS A 10 34.72 -0.23 26.03
N ILE A 11 35.33 -1.35 25.68
CA ILE A 11 34.73 -2.36 24.80
C ILE A 11 33.54 -3.03 25.50
N SER A 12 33.68 -3.39 26.78
CA SER A 12 32.59 -3.99 27.56
C SER A 12 31.43 -3.02 27.79
N SER A 13 31.68 -1.75 28.10
CA SER A 13 30.60 -0.76 28.27
C SER A 13 29.82 -0.51 26.97
N LEU A 14 30.50 -0.48 25.82
CA LEU A 14 29.86 -0.32 24.51
C LEU A 14 29.01 -1.55 24.16
N ALA A 15 29.50 -2.75 24.45
CA ALA A 15 28.77 -4.00 24.21
C ALA A 15 27.52 -4.15 25.10
N THR A 16 27.56 -3.67 26.35
CA THR A 16 26.38 -3.72 27.23
C THR A 16 25.34 -2.67 26.84
N ALA A 17 25.78 -1.48 26.41
CA ALA A 17 24.87 -0.42 25.95
C ALA A 17 24.12 -0.80 24.68
N SER A 18 24.74 -1.53 23.75
CA SER A 18 24.09 -2.03 22.54
C SER A 18 23.10 -3.17 22.80
N MET A 19 23.28 -3.96 23.87
CA MET A 19 22.28 -4.95 24.31
C MET A 19 21.07 -4.34 25.03
N LEU A 20 21.22 -3.15 25.61
CA LEU A 20 20.16 -2.43 26.30
C LEU A 20 19.49 -1.36 25.43
N MET A 21 19.83 -1.29 24.14
CA MET A 21 19.19 -0.37 23.20
C MET A 21 17.70 -0.73 23.03
N PRO A 22 16.78 0.21 23.30
CA PRO A 22 15.38 0.05 22.94
C PRO A 22 15.22 -0.26 21.45
N ASN A 23 14.32 -1.20 21.12
CA ASN A 23 14.09 -1.64 19.73
C ASN A 23 13.78 -0.48 18.76
N PHE A 24 13.17 0.61 19.24
CA PHE A 24 12.87 1.77 18.41
C PHE A 24 14.10 2.59 18.00
N LEU A 25 15.21 2.56 18.78
CA LEU A 25 16.46 3.21 18.39
C LEU A 25 17.28 2.35 17.42
N LYS A 26 17.17 1.01 17.51
CA LYS A 26 17.73 0.08 16.53
C LYS A 26 17.10 0.27 15.14
N ALA A 27 15.82 0.63 15.10
CA ALA A 27 15.12 1.00 13.87
C ALA A 27 15.62 2.32 13.23
N MET A 28 16.28 3.20 14.00
CA MET A 28 16.83 4.47 13.50
C MET A 28 18.29 4.39 13.04
N THR A 29 19.02 3.31 13.34
CA THR A 29 20.46 3.17 13.03
C THR A 29 20.76 2.27 11.83
N MET A 30 19.75 1.89 11.04
CA MET A 30 19.95 1.03 9.87
C MET A 30 20.22 1.87 8.62
N ASP A 31 21.49 2.18 8.37
CA ASP A 31 21.99 2.50 7.02
C ASP A 31 21.97 1.25 6.10
N GLU A 32 21.57 0.09 6.63
CA GLU A 32 21.31 -1.17 5.91
C GLU A 32 19.80 -1.51 5.90
N ALA A 33 18.94 -0.51 5.74
CA ALA A 33 17.48 -0.66 5.78
C ALA A 33 16.86 -1.51 4.65
N LEU A 34 17.63 -2.00 3.67
CA LEU A 34 17.09 -2.79 2.57
C LEU A 34 17.84 -4.13 2.43
N ASN A 35 17.57 -5.04 3.38
CA ASN A 35 17.82 -6.46 3.18
C ASN A 35 16.85 -6.97 2.08
N PRO A 36 17.30 -7.72 1.07
CA PRO A 36 16.48 -8.22 -0.04
C PRO A 36 15.44 -9.30 0.35
N ASN A 37 15.15 -9.47 1.64
CA ASN A 37 13.88 -10.06 2.07
C ASN A 37 12.78 -9.01 1.88
N GLN A 38 12.43 -8.79 0.61
CA GLN A 38 11.47 -7.78 0.18
C GLN A 38 10.10 -8.14 0.74
N ASN A 39 9.68 -7.41 1.78
CA ASN A 39 8.29 -7.46 2.22
C ASN A 39 7.43 -6.92 1.08
N ILE A 40 6.53 -7.74 0.55
CA ILE A 40 5.57 -7.31 -0.47
C ILE A 40 4.41 -6.63 0.25
N LEU A 41 4.21 -5.34 -0.04
CA LEU A 41 3.00 -4.64 0.40
C LEU A 41 1.88 -4.90 -0.61
N VAL A 42 0.81 -5.56 -0.16
CA VAL A 42 -0.43 -5.69 -0.93
C VAL A 42 -1.46 -4.75 -0.33
N VAL A 43 -1.90 -3.76 -1.11
CA VAL A 43 -2.98 -2.84 -0.72
C VAL A 43 -4.26 -3.29 -1.40
N LEU A 44 -5.22 -3.78 -0.62
CA LEU A 44 -6.54 -4.16 -1.11
C LEU A 44 -7.52 -3.02 -0.83
N GLN A 45 -7.99 -2.36 -1.88
CA GLN A 45 -9.06 -1.39 -1.80
C GLN A 45 -10.38 -2.04 -2.23
N PHE A 46 -11.37 -2.05 -1.35
CA PHE A 46 -12.73 -2.45 -1.70
C PHE A 46 -13.52 -1.23 -2.17
N THR A 47 -14.04 -1.29 -3.40
CA THR A 47 -14.95 -0.28 -3.94
C THR A 47 -16.37 -0.52 -3.45
N GLY A 48 -17.07 0.54 -3.01
CA GLY A 48 -18.47 0.48 -2.58
C GLY A 48 -18.71 1.21 -1.27
N GLY A 49 -19.92 1.08 -0.72
CA GLY A 49 -20.30 1.67 0.56
C GLY A 49 -20.21 0.64 1.68
N ASN A 50 -19.01 0.38 2.20
CA ASN A 50 -18.88 -0.50 3.36
C ASN A 50 -19.53 0.13 4.60
N ASP A 51 -20.39 -0.63 5.28
CA ASP A 51 -20.94 -0.24 6.56
C ASP A 51 -19.97 -0.65 7.67
N GLY A 52 -19.06 0.28 8.02
CA GLY A 52 -18.03 0.03 9.03
C GLY A 52 -18.59 -0.42 10.39
N LEU A 53 -19.79 0.06 10.78
CA LEU A 53 -20.43 -0.29 12.04
C LEU A 53 -21.04 -1.70 12.04
N ASN A 54 -21.29 -2.28 10.86
CA ASN A 54 -21.67 -3.70 10.73
C ASN A 54 -20.48 -4.58 10.33
N THR A 55 -19.32 -4.00 10.04
CA THR A 55 -18.05 -4.73 9.87
C THR A 55 -17.41 -4.97 11.22
N ILE A 56 -17.17 -3.89 11.96
CA ILE A 56 -16.62 -3.87 13.32
C ILE A 56 -17.67 -3.26 14.24
N ILE A 57 -18.38 -4.14 14.94
CA ILE A 57 -19.58 -3.82 15.71
C ILE A 57 -19.19 -3.30 17.09
N PRO A 58 -19.66 -2.11 17.52
CA PRO A 58 -19.46 -1.62 18.88
C PRO A 58 -20.41 -2.35 19.84
N ALA A 59 -20.07 -3.60 20.20
CA ALA A 59 -20.94 -4.56 20.87
C ALA A 59 -21.48 -4.09 22.25
N LYS A 60 -20.82 -3.13 22.90
CA LYS A 60 -21.27 -2.53 24.18
C LYS A 60 -21.96 -1.16 24.04
N ASN A 61 -22.16 -0.66 22.83
CA ASN A 61 -22.75 0.65 22.58
C ASN A 61 -24.27 0.55 22.37
N ASP A 62 -25.05 1.00 23.36
CA ASP A 62 -26.52 0.97 23.31
C ASP A 62 -27.10 1.84 22.18
N ILE A 63 -26.42 2.93 21.82
CA ILE A 63 -26.80 3.81 20.71
C ILE A 63 -26.80 3.03 19.39
N TYR A 64 -25.80 2.16 19.16
CA TYR A 64 -25.74 1.35 17.95
C TYR A 64 -27.00 0.49 17.80
N PHE A 65 -27.40 -0.26 18.82
CA PHE A 65 -28.59 -1.11 18.78
C PHE A 65 -29.90 -0.30 18.72
N ARG A 66 -29.98 0.81 19.47
CA ARG A 66 -31.18 1.66 19.51
C ARG A 66 -31.45 2.36 18.18
N GLU A 67 -30.41 2.92 17.55
CA GLU A 67 -30.53 3.70 16.32
C GLU A 67 -30.56 2.80 15.07
N ARG A 68 -30.12 1.54 15.18
CA ARG A 68 -30.02 0.61 14.03
C ARG A 68 -30.87 -0.64 14.18
N LYS A 69 -32.09 -0.51 14.71
CA LYS A 69 -33.00 -1.64 15.04
C LYS A 69 -33.17 -2.72 13.96
N THR A 70 -33.11 -2.36 12.68
CA THR A 70 -33.27 -3.30 11.56
C THR A 70 -31.94 -3.78 10.97
N LEU A 71 -30.82 -3.18 11.35
CA LEU A 71 -29.49 -3.42 10.77
C LEU A 71 -28.48 -3.94 11.79
N ALA A 72 -28.73 -3.74 13.08
CA ALA A 72 -27.80 -4.10 14.14
C ALA A 72 -27.56 -5.61 14.17
N ILE A 73 -26.31 -5.99 14.39
CA ILE A 73 -25.88 -7.39 14.53
C ILE A 73 -25.71 -7.67 16.02
N GLU A 74 -26.58 -8.52 16.57
CA GLU A 74 -26.57 -8.87 18.00
C GLU A 74 -25.59 -9.99 18.33
N ASP A 75 -25.27 -10.85 17.37
CA ASP A 75 -24.46 -12.06 17.52
C ASP A 75 -23.01 -11.88 17.01
N SER A 76 -22.43 -10.70 17.18
CA SER A 76 -21.05 -10.41 16.76
C SER A 76 -20.02 -11.32 17.45
N MET A 77 -18.95 -11.69 16.74
CA MET A 77 -17.82 -12.41 17.33
C MET A 77 -16.89 -11.42 18.04
N SER A 78 -16.66 -11.58 19.35
CA SER A 78 -15.88 -10.62 20.15
C SER A 78 -14.42 -10.53 19.71
N LEU A 79 -13.98 -9.34 19.27
CA LEU A 79 -12.57 -9.00 19.06
C LEU A 79 -11.93 -8.46 20.34
N THR A 80 -12.68 -7.64 21.07
CA THR A 80 -12.30 -7.07 22.35
C THR A 80 -13.51 -7.04 23.27
N ASP A 81 -13.33 -6.51 24.48
CA ASP A 81 -14.43 -6.26 25.40
C ASP A 81 -15.47 -5.28 24.86
N GLU A 82 -15.13 -4.41 23.91
CA GLU A 82 -16.04 -3.35 23.41
C GLU A 82 -16.44 -3.52 21.95
N ALA A 83 -15.64 -4.25 21.17
CA ALA A 83 -15.82 -4.43 19.74
C ALA A 83 -15.96 -5.91 19.35
N GLY A 84 -16.88 -6.19 18.44
CA GLY A 84 -17.03 -7.46 17.75
C GLY A 84 -16.79 -7.31 16.25
N ILE A 85 -16.67 -8.44 15.56
CA ILE A 85 -16.61 -8.52 14.10
C ILE A 85 -17.85 -9.26 13.59
N ASN A 86 -18.28 -8.90 12.38
CA ASN A 86 -19.40 -9.53 11.71
C ASN A 86 -19.23 -11.07 11.63
N PRO A 87 -20.26 -11.88 11.96
CA PRO A 87 -20.19 -13.35 11.86
C PRO A 87 -19.80 -13.87 10.47
N SER A 88 -20.13 -13.14 9.40
CA SER A 88 -19.74 -13.49 8.03
C SER A 88 -18.25 -13.30 7.74
N LEU A 89 -17.50 -12.69 8.66
CA LEU A 89 -16.06 -12.46 8.57
C LEU A 89 -15.29 -13.39 9.52
N SER A 90 -15.73 -14.64 9.67
CA SER A 90 -15.11 -15.64 10.54
C SER A 90 -13.61 -15.85 10.26
N TYR A 91 -13.18 -15.81 9.01
CA TYR A 91 -11.76 -15.90 8.67
C TYR A 91 -10.94 -14.70 9.17
N PHE A 92 -11.50 -13.48 9.12
CA PHE A 92 -10.83 -12.31 9.69
C PHE A 92 -10.76 -12.38 11.21
N LYS A 93 -11.76 -13.01 11.85
CA LYS A 93 -11.71 -13.30 13.28
C LYS A 93 -10.55 -14.23 13.62
N GLU A 94 -10.37 -15.31 12.85
CA GLU A 94 -9.26 -16.24 13.03
C GLU A 94 -7.90 -15.53 12.90
N LEU A 95 -7.73 -14.70 11.87
CA LEU A 95 -6.51 -13.90 11.70
C LEU A 95 -6.28 -12.94 12.88
N PHE A 96 -7.34 -12.33 13.40
CA PHE A 96 -7.23 -11.46 14.57
C PHE A 96 -6.80 -12.24 15.82
N ASP A 97 -7.39 -13.40 16.06
CA ASP A 97 -7.06 -14.27 17.20
C ASP A 97 -5.62 -14.78 17.14
N ASN A 98 -5.09 -15.01 15.94
CA ASN A 98 -3.71 -15.39 15.71
C ASN A 98 -2.72 -14.21 15.83
N GLY A 99 -3.20 -12.98 15.96
CA GLY A 99 -2.37 -11.77 15.96
C GLY A 99 -1.86 -11.35 14.57
N GLU A 100 -2.49 -11.84 13.51
CA GLU A 100 -2.13 -11.60 12.10
C GLU A 100 -2.95 -10.45 11.49
N LEU A 101 -4.04 -10.02 12.15
CA LEU A 101 -4.87 -8.90 11.75
C LEU A 101 -4.90 -7.82 12.83
N SER A 102 -4.75 -6.57 12.41
CA SER A 102 -5.04 -5.39 13.23
C SER A 102 -6.11 -4.54 12.55
N VAL A 103 -7.02 -3.98 13.36
CA VAL A 103 -8.14 -3.16 12.89
C VAL A 103 -7.97 -1.74 13.40
N MET A 104 -8.06 -0.76 12.51
CA MET A 104 -8.08 0.66 12.86
C MET A 104 -9.41 1.26 12.44
N ASN A 105 -10.24 1.60 13.41
CA ASN A 105 -11.53 2.24 13.19
C ASN A 105 -11.40 3.76 13.16
N ASN A 106 -12.44 4.41 12.61
CA ASN A 106 -12.58 5.87 12.64
C ASN A 106 -11.40 6.62 11.97
N VAL A 107 -10.84 6.01 10.92
CA VAL A 107 -9.82 6.64 10.06
C VAL A 107 -10.53 7.56 9.06
N GLY A 108 -10.10 8.82 9.01
CA GLY A 108 -10.66 9.81 8.11
C GLY A 108 -9.89 11.13 8.19
N TYR A 109 -10.41 12.17 7.54
CA TYR A 109 -9.81 13.49 7.52
C TYR A 109 -10.79 14.54 8.08
N PRO A 110 -10.29 15.64 8.68
CA PRO A 110 -11.14 16.70 9.22
C PRO A 110 -11.99 17.36 8.12
N ASN A 111 -13.23 17.73 8.46
CA ASN A 111 -14.18 18.39 7.55
C ASN A 111 -14.38 17.59 6.24
N PRO A 112 -15.02 16.41 6.31
CA PRO A 112 -15.14 15.51 5.18
C PRO A 112 -15.80 16.19 3.98
N ASP A 113 -15.23 15.96 2.80
CA ASP A 113 -15.77 16.44 1.53
C ASP A 113 -17.00 15.59 1.15
N LYS A 114 -18.05 16.23 0.62
CA LYS A 114 -19.28 15.54 0.22
C LYS A 114 -19.22 14.99 -1.20
N SER A 115 -18.20 15.33 -1.97
CA SER A 115 -17.92 14.77 -3.28
C SER A 115 -17.20 13.43 -3.13
N HIS A 116 -17.79 12.39 -3.72
CA HIS A 116 -17.20 11.07 -3.80
C HIS A 116 -15.83 11.10 -4.51
N PHE A 117 -15.75 11.80 -5.64
CA PHE A 117 -14.51 11.94 -6.41
C PHE A 117 -13.42 12.62 -5.57
N ARG A 118 -13.75 13.72 -4.90
CA ARG A 118 -12.77 14.44 -4.10
C ARG A 118 -12.30 13.65 -2.88
N SER A 119 -13.22 12.94 -2.21
CA SER A 119 -12.85 12.05 -1.09
C SER A 119 -11.91 10.93 -1.53
N MET A 120 -12.14 10.38 -2.73
CA MET A 120 -11.27 9.37 -3.32
C MET A 120 -9.88 9.94 -3.62
N ASP A 121 -9.80 11.13 -4.20
CA ASP A 121 -8.51 11.79 -4.46
C ASP A 121 -7.73 12.04 -3.17
N ILE A 122 -8.40 12.51 -2.11
CA ILE A 122 -7.77 12.72 -0.78
C ILE A 122 -7.22 11.41 -0.24
N TRP A 123 -7.99 10.31 -0.32
CA TRP A 123 -7.54 8.99 0.12
C TRP A 123 -6.33 8.49 -0.69
N GLN A 124 -6.40 8.59 -2.02
CA GLN A 124 -5.36 8.11 -2.93
C GLN A 124 -4.10 8.97 -2.88
N SER A 125 -4.22 10.28 -2.66
CA SER A 125 -3.08 11.19 -2.56
C SER A 125 -2.52 11.34 -1.14
N ALA A 126 -3.28 10.94 -0.12
CA ALA A 126 -3.05 11.29 1.28
C ALA A 126 -2.88 12.81 1.51
N SER A 127 -3.56 13.63 0.69
CA SER A 127 -3.49 15.09 0.82
C SER A 127 -4.33 15.59 2.00
N ARG A 128 -4.12 16.85 2.38
CA ARG A 128 -5.15 17.56 3.16
C ARG A 128 -6.39 17.81 2.31
N SER A 129 -7.53 18.05 2.95
CA SER A 129 -8.80 18.31 2.25
C SER A 129 -8.77 19.60 1.42
N ASP A 130 -7.94 20.57 1.79
CA ASP A 130 -7.71 21.83 1.08
C ASP A 130 -6.63 21.77 -0.01
N GLN A 131 -6.03 20.59 -0.26
CA GLN A 131 -4.92 20.42 -1.22
C GLN A 131 -5.28 19.51 -2.38
N PHE A 132 -5.02 19.94 -3.60
CA PHE A 132 -5.20 19.12 -4.81
C PHE A 132 -3.81 18.68 -5.29
N LEU A 133 -3.54 17.38 -5.17
CA LEU A 133 -2.29 16.78 -5.61
C LEU A 133 -2.56 15.92 -6.84
N GLU A 134 -1.63 15.95 -7.79
CA GLU A 134 -1.67 15.11 -8.99
C GLU A 134 -0.92 13.78 -8.79
N THR A 135 -0.38 13.56 -7.58
CA THR A 135 0.36 12.36 -7.19
C THR A 135 -0.26 11.62 -6.01
N GLY A 136 -0.13 10.30 -6.05
CA GLY A 136 -0.52 9.36 -5.02
C GLY A 136 0.56 9.07 -4.00
N TRP A 137 0.18 8.60 -2.82
CA TRP A 137 1.15 8.30 -1.77
C TRP A 137 2.02 7.07 -2.10
N LEU A 138 1.49 6.05 -2.78
CA LEU A 138 2.31 4.92 -3.27
C LEU A 138 3.20 5.37 -4.43
N GLY A 139 2.70 6.21 -5.32
CA GLY A 139 3.48 6.79 -6.42
C GLY A 139 4.68 7.58 -5.92
N ARG A 140 4.49 8.46 -4.93
CA ARG A 140 5.61 9.18 -4.29
C ARG A 140 6.56 8.25 -3.55
N PHE A 141 6.06 7.16 -2.95
CA PHE A 141 6.94 6.13 -2.39
C PHE A 141 7.83 5.48 -3.47
N LEU A 142 7.28 5.20 -4.66
CA LEU A 142 8.06 4.68 -5.79
C LEU A 142 9.11 5.69 -6.28
N ASP A 143 8.81 6.99 -6.25
CA ASP A 143 9.80 8.02 -6.61
C ASP A 143 11.04 7.99 -5.71
N GLU A 144 10.86 7.73 -4.43
CA GLU A 144 11.94 7.67 -3.44
C GLU A 144 12.68 6.33 -3.45
N GLU A 145 11.94 5.22 -3.39
CA GLU A 145 12.54 3.87 -3.35
C GLU A 145 13.21 3.50 -4.66
N CYS A 146 12.71 4.03 -5.77
CA CYS A 146 13.11 3.60 -7.10
C CYS A 146 13.87 4.58 -7.95
N TYR A 147 14.68 5.37 -7.26
CA TYR A 147 15.75 6.14 -7.87
C TYR A 147 16.83 5.26 -8.58
N ARG A 148 16.98 3.97 -8.23
CA ARG A 148 18.02 3.06 -8.79
C ARG A 148 17.54 1.69 -9.25
N CYS A 149 16.25 1.54 -9.45
CA CYS A 149 15.71 0.23 -9.74
C CYS A 149 15.98 -0.15 -11.21
N ASP A 150 16.67 -1.28 -11.42
CA ASP A 150 17.11 -1.75 -12.74
C ASP A 150 15.96 -2.31 -13.60
N HIS A 151 14.82 -2.63 -12.97
CA HIS A 151 13.65 -3.19 -13.62
C HIS A 151 12.51 -2.17 -13.74
N PRO A 152 11.83 -2.11 -14.89
CA PRO A 152 10.79 -1.11 -15.12
C PRO A 152 9.47 -1.40 -14.37
N THR A 153 9.20 -2.64 -13.92
CA THR A 153 7.98 -3.01 -13.20
C THR A 153 8.20 -3.14 -11.69
N GLN A 154 7.64 -2.24 -10.88
CA GLN A 154 7.90 -2.24 -9.43
C GLN A 154 6.68 -2.05 -8.55
N ALA A 155 5.63 -1.53 -9.15
CA ALA A 155 4.30 -1.59 -8.59
C ALA A 155 3.33 -1.96 -9.70
N LEU A 156 2.33 -2.74 -9.31
CA LEU A 156 1.31 -3.25 -10.19
C LEU A 156 -0.06 -2.94 -9.61
N GLU A 157 -0.98 -2.58 -10.50
CA GLU A 157 -2.40 -2.43 -10.18
C GLU A 157 -3.20 -3.39 -11.04
N VAL A 158 -4.07 -4.17 -10.40
CA VAL A 158 -5.02 -5.03 -11.12
C VAL A 158 -6.34 -4.28 -11.25
N ASP A 159 -6.44 -3.41 -12.26
CA ASP A 159 -7.63 -2.62 -12.55
C ASP A 159 -7.66 -2.16 -14.04
N ASP A 160 -8.76 -1.50 -14.43
CA ASP A 160 -9.01 -0.94 -15.74
C ASP A 160 -8.13 0.28 -16.06
N MET A 161 -7.84 1.08 -15.03
CA MET A 161 -7.09 2.33 -15.15
C MET A 161 -6.16 2.47 -13.94
N LEU A 162 -5.01 3.10 -14.17
CA LEU A 162 -4.08 3.43 -13.09
C LEU A 162 -4.71 4.46 -12.13
N SER A 163 -4.87 4.07 -10.87
CA SER A 163 -5.33 4.91 -9.77
C SER A 163 -4.39 6.07 -9.49
N LEU A 164 -4.90 7.17 -8.93
CA LEU A 164 -4.05 8.28 -8.48
C LEU A 164 -3.01 7.79 -7.46
N ALA A 165 -3.38 6.83 -6.60
CA ALA A 165 -2.54 6.30 -5.54
C ALA A 165 -1.15 5.86 -6.04
N LEU A 166 -1.08 5.33 -7.25
CA LEU A 166 0.11 4.75 -7.85
C LEU A 166 0.79 5.65 -8.92
N LYS A 167 0.44 6.94 -8.94
CA LYS A 167 1.08 7.96 -9.79
C LYS A 167 2.05 8.80 -8.97
N GLY A 168 3.34 8.69 -9.24
CA GLY A 168 4.37 9.60 -8.74
C GLY A 168 4.61 10.76 -9.70
N GLU A 169 5.51 11.66 -9.31
CA GLU A 169 6.02 12.74 -10.17
C GLU A 169 6.89 12.17 -11.28
N ASN A 170 7.78 11.23 -10.95
CA ASN A 170 8.76 10.68 -11.88
C ASN A 170 8.37 9.26 -12.35
N ASN A 171 7.78 8.46 -11.46
CA ASN A 171 7.47 7.06 -11.69
C ASN A 171 5.96 6.81 -11.60
N LYS A 172 5.48 5.86 -12.38
CA LYS A 172 4.08 5.42 -12.36
C LYS A 172 4.04 3.90 -12.32
N ALA A 173 3.12 3.34 -11.54
CA ALA A 173 2.89 1.90 -11.58
C ALA A 173 2.24 1.49 -12.91
N PHE A 174 2.22 0.19 -13.13
CA PHE A 174 1.61 -0.40 -14.32
C PHE A 174 0.26 -1.04 -13.96
N ALA A 175 -0.80 -0.71 -14.71
CA ALA A 175 -2.15 -1.19 -14.47
C ALA A 175 -2.62 -2.15 -15.57
N PHE A 176 -3.25 -3.26 -15.20
CA PHE A 176 -3.81 -4.23 -16.14
C PHE A 176 -4.99 -5.01 -15.53
N LYS A 177 -5.92 -5.45 -16.37
CA LYS A 177 -7.01 -6.34 -15.92
C LYS A 177 -6.63 -7.81 -15.88
N ASP A 178 -5.91 -8.25 -16.91
CA ASP A 178 -5.60 -9.65 -17.15
C ASP A 178 -4.12 -9.76 -17.57
N PRO A 179 -3.24 -10.23 -16.67
CA PRO A 179 -1.80 -10.30 -16.94
C PRO A 179 -1.51 -11.28 -18.08
N LYS A 180 -2.25 -12.39 -18.15
CA LYS A 180 -2.05 -13.41 -19.18
C LYS A 180 -2.42 -12.87 -20.55
N ARG A 181 -3.56 -12.17 -20.66
CA ARG A 181 -3.97 -11.55 -21.91
C ARG A 181 -2.97 -10.48 -22.34
N LEU A 182 -2.52 -9.64 -21.40
CA LEU A 182 -1.50 -8.63 -21.66
C LEU A 182 -0.22 -9.25 -22.24
N TYR A 183 0.32 -10.27 -21.56
CA TYR A 183 1.50 -10.99 -22.03
C TYR A 183 1.30 -11.59 -23.42
N GLN A 184 0.17 -12.26 -23.66
CA GLN A 184 -0.11 -12.83 -24.99
C GLN A 184 -0.15 -11.76 -26.08
N THR A 185 -0.78 -10.62 -25.81
CA THR A 185 -0.85 -9.48 -26.73
C THR A 185 0.51 -8.83 -26.95
N SER A 186 1.35 -8.68 -25.92
CA SER A 186 2.70 -8.12 -26.07
C SER A 186 3.62 -8.99 -26.93
N GLN A 187 3.37 -10.31 -26.98
CA GLN A 187 4.14 -11.24 -27.80
C GLN A 187 3.74 -11.23 -29.29
N GLU A 188 2.62 -10.60 -29.67
CA GLU A 188 2.18 -10.58 -31.06
C GLU A 188 3.12 -9.74 -31.94
N LYS A 189 3.36 -10.24 -33.16
CA LYS A 189 4.28 -9.61 -34.13
C LYS A 189 3.91 -8.15 -34.44
N TYR A 190 2.62 -7.83 -34.46
CA TYR A 190 2.13 -6.48 -34.72
C TYR A 190 2.67 -5.49 -33.67
N PHE A 191 2.45 -5.76 -32.39
CA PHE A 191 2.89 -4.87 -31.30
C PHE A 191 4.42 -4.78 -31.21
N LYS A 192 5.13 -5.89 -31.41
CA LYS A 192 6.60 -5.88 -31.50
C LYS A 192 7.13 -5.00 -32.63
N SER A 193 6.44 -4.98 -33.77
CA SER A 193 6.86 -4.13 -34.91
C SER A 193 6.64 -2.64 -34.67
N LEU A 194 5.71 -2.27 -33.80
CA LEU A 194 5.42 -0.88 -33.46
C LEU A 194 6.47 -0.26 -32.52
N TYR A 195 7.20 -1.08 -31.76
CA TYR A 195 8.24 -0.61 -30.82
C TYR A 195 9.34 0.23 -31.51
N ASP A 196 9.72 -0.14 -32.73
CA ASP A 196 10.83 0.50 -33.46
C ASP A 196 10.45 1.79 -34.20
N HIS A 197 9.21 2.28 -34.05
CA HIS A 197 8.72 3.45 -34.79
C HIS A 197 8.88 4.74 -33.97
N HIS A 198 9.71 5.66 -34.45
CA HIS A 198 9.81 7.03 -33.93
C HIS A 198 8.93 7.97 -34.74
N HIS A 199 8.20 8.86 -34.04
CA HIS A 199 7.35 9.89 -34.62
C HIS A 199 7.76 11.26 -34.07
N ASP A 200 7.70 12.27 -34.94
CA ASP A 200 8.05 13.66 -34.58
C ASP A 200 6.94 14.36 -33.75
N ASP A 201 5.72 13.82 -33.78
CA ASP A 201 4.61 14.32 -32.95
C ASP A 201 4.75 13.84 -31.50
N GLU A 202 4.72 14.78 -30.56
CA GLU A 202 4.92 14.52 -29.13
C GLU A 202 3.86 13.59 -28.54
N THR A 203 2.59 13.72 -28.95
CA THR A 203 1.50 12.88 -28.43
C THR A 203 1.65 11.46 -28.95
N VAL A 204 1.99 11.32 -30.23
CA VAL A 204 2.23 10.02 -30.84
C VAL A 204 3.46 9.36 -30.19
N SER A 205 4.55 10.11 -30.01
CA SER A 205 5.76 9.64 -29.32
C SER A 205 5.46 9.13 -27.91
N TYR A 206 4.65 9.85 -27.13
CA TYR A 206 4.20 9.41 -25.82
C TYR A 206 3.43 8.07 -25.86
N LEU A 207 2.55 7.89 -26.84
CA LEU A 207 1.81 6.63 -27.02
C LEU A 207 2.75 5.46 -27.36
N TYR A 208 3.74 5.67 -28.23
CA TYR A 208 4.73 4.64 -28.55
C TYR A 208 5.66 4.32 -27.37
N GLN A 209 6.09 5.32 -26.61
CA GLN A 209 6.85 5.12 -25.37
C GLN A 209 6.05 4.33 -24.32
N THR A 210 4.77 4.67 -24.17
CA THR A 210 3.86 3.95 -23.27
C THR A 210 3.67 2.50 -23.72
N LEU A 211 3.46 2.27 -25.03
CA LEU A 211 3.36 0.93 -25.60
C LEU A 211 4.65 0.13 -25.40
N GLY A 212 5.80 0.73 -25.71
CA GLY A 212 7.10 0.07 -25.57
C GLY A 212 7.42 -0.27 -24.12
N SER A 213 7.13 0.65 -23.20
CA SER A 213 7.23 0.37 -21.76
C SER A 213 6.29 -0.77 -21.37
N THR A 214 5.05 -0.79 -21.86
CA THR A 214 4.08 -1.86 -21.60
C THR A 214 4.58 -3.22 -22.08
N ILE A 215 5.12 -3.30 -23.31
CA ILE A 215 5.65 -4.55 -23.87
C ILE A 215 6.86 -5.04 -23.06
N ASN A 216 7.79 -4.14 -22.72
CA ASN A 216 8.98 -4.48 -21.94
C ASN A 216 8.63 -4.96 -20.53
N ASN A 217 7.59 -4.38 -19.91
CA ASN A 217 7.14 -4.76 -18.57
C ASN A 217 6.33 -6.08 -18.55
N ALA A 218 5.69 -6.46 -19.66
CA ALA A 218 4.83 -7.64 -19.73
C ALA A 218 5.60 -8.96 -19.47
N ASP A 219 6.90 -9.03 -19.78
CA ASP A 219 7.72 -10.22 -19.52
C ASP A 219 7.98 -10.46 -18.01
N TYR A 220 7.73 -9.45 -17.16
CA TYR A 220 7.96 -9.48 -15.72
C TYR A 220 6.67 -9.67 -14.90
N ILE A 221 5.51 -9.82 -15.56
CA ILE A 221 4.17 -9.91 -14.97
C ILE A 221 3.59 -11.30 -15.26
#